data_AF-A0A815VZB2-F1
#
_entry.id   AF-A0A815VZB2-F1
#
_cell.length_a   1.000
_cell.length_b   1.000
_cell.length_c   1.000
_cell.angle_alpha   90.00
_cell.angle_beta   90.00
_cell.angle_gamma   90.00
#
_symmetry.space_group_name_H-M   'P 1'
#
loop_
_entity.id
_entity.type
_entity.pdbx_description
1 polymer ?
#
loop_
_entity_poly.entity_id
_entity_poly.type
_entity_poly.pdbx_seq_one_letter_code
_entity_poly.pdbx_strand_id
1 'polypeptide(L)'
;MAIFDKTATINHERKYLLHHRITLIYMKTYILFPSNHHYIIITNAVSTLTSDFCSMMAQTRVLIKYGPYKNFSGVEHKTERTKGLETFLTNLGYSVSTHPIPIRNVCEVHVYDLKVFECDIRNLQFGGDGELDDLCHEALRKITDVTSPSSNP
;
A
#
# COMPACT_ATOMS: atom_id res chain seq x y z
N MET A 1 -18.70 -28.26 -3.30
CA MET A 1 -17.52 -28.43 -2.43
C MET A 1 -16.66 -27.18 -2.60
N ALA A 2 -16.97 -26.11 -1.87
CA ALA A 2 -16.22 -24.86 -1.88
C ALA A 2 -15.54 -24.74 -0.52
N ILE A 3 -14.22 -24.91 -0.52
CA ILE A 3 -13.37 -24.66 0.64
C ILE A 3 -13.31 -23.14 0.77
N PHE A 4 -14.24 -22.57 1.52
CA PHE A 4 -14.18 -21.15 1.91
C PHE A 4 -12.97 -20.96 2.82
N ASP A 5 -12.07 -20.07 2.41
CA ASP A 5 -10.81 -19.71 3.05
C ASP A 5 -11.02 -19.31 4.52
N LYS A 6 -10.86 -20.27 5.44
CA LYS A 6 -10.86 -20.02 6.90
C LYS A 6 -9.69 -19.13 7.33
N THR A 7 -8.69 -18.94 6.48
CA THR A 7 -7.45 -18.19 6.73
C THR A 7 -7.68 -16.67 6.82
N ALA A 8 -8.62 -16.13 6.03
CA ALA A 8 -8.91 -14.69 6.00
C ALA A 8 -9.64 -14.21 7.27
N THR A 9 -10.60 -15.00 7.76
CA THR A 9 -11.39 -14.69 8.97
C THR A 9 -10.54 -14.77 10.23
N ILE A 10 -9.62 -15.74 10.31
CA ILE A 10 -8.69 -15.91 11.45
C ILE A 10 -7.75 -14.69 11.60
N ASN A 11 -7.34 -14.07 10.49
CA ASN A 11 -6.47 -12.89 10.53
C ASN A 11 -7.23 -11.62 11.00
N HIS A 12 -8.52 -11.53 10.68
CA HIS A 12 -9.35 -10.42 11.15
C HIS A 12 -9.63 -10.52 12.66
N GLU A 13 -9.94 -11.72 13.16
CA GLU A 13 -10.18 -11.96 14.60
C GLU A 13 -8.91 -11.79 15.44
N ARG A 14 -7.74 -12.22 14.93
CA ARG A 14 -6.45 -11.97 15.59
C ARG A 14 -6.14 -10.48 15.72
N LYS A 15 -6.52 -9.65 14.75
CA LYS A 15 -6.35 -8.20 14.79
C LYS A 15 -7.17 -7.56 15.93
N TYR A 16 -8.42 -7.99 16.13
CA TYR A 16 -9.27 -7.53 17.23
C TYR A 16 -8.79 -8.00 18.61
N LEU A 17 -8.36 -9.27 18.71
CA LEU A 17 -7.83 -9.82 19.96
C LEU A 17 -6.51 -9.16 20.37
N LEU A 18 -5.63 -8.80 19.42
CA LEU A 18 -4.43 -8.00 19.72
C LEU A 18 -4.81 -6.60 20.21
N HIS A 19 -5.74 -5.93 19.53
CA HIS A 19 -6.19 -4.59 19.93
C HIS A 19 -6.74 -4.62 21.35
N HIS A 20 -7.60 -5.58 21.68
CA HIS A 20 -8.19 -5.70 23.01
C HIS A 20 -7.15 -6.05 24.10
N ARG A 21 -6.16 -6.90 23.80
CA ARG A 21 -5.06 -7.19 24.73
C ARG A 21 -4.16 -5.98 24.98
N ILE A 22 -3.90 -5.17 23.95
CA ILE A 22 -3.14 -3.92 24.08
C ILE A 22 -3.91 -2.91 24.92
N THR A 23 -5.22 -2.74 24.70
CA THR A 23 -6.06 -1.84 25.51
C THR A 23 -6.14 -2.28 26.98
N LEU A 24 -6.22 -3.59 27.24
CA LEU A 24 -6.23 -4.12 28.61
C LEU A 24 -4.88 -3.97 29.33
N ILE A 25 -3.76 -4.09 28.61
CA ILE A 25 -2.44 -3.74 29.14
C ILE A 25 -2.41 -2.26 29.53
N TYR A 26 -2.90 -1.38 28.65
CA TYR A 26 -3.00 0.07 28.87
C TYR A 26 -3.76 0.40 30.15
N MET A 27 -4.97 -0.12 30.35
CA MET A 27 -5.76 0.16 31.57
C MET A 27 -5.08 -0.34 32.85
N LYS A 28 -4.31 -1.43 32.78
CA LYS A 28 -3.67 -2.04 33.95
C LYS A 28 -2.39 -1.32 34.39
N THR A 29 -1.65 -0.68 33.47
CA THR A 29 -0.47 0.13 33.80
C THR A 29 -0.81 1.49 34.39
N TYR A 30 -1.94 2.11 33.99
CA TYR A 30 -2.35 3.43 34.50
C TYR A 30 -2.74 3.44 35.98
N ILE A 31 -3.08 2.29 36.57
CA ILE A 31 -3.54 2.20 37.98
C ILE A 31 -2.35 2.07 38.97
N LEU A 32 -1.16 1.67 38.52
CA LEU A 32 -0.08 1.22 39.43
C LEU A 32 1.04 2.22 39.73
N PHE A 33 1.10 3.41 39.10
CA PHE A 33 2.27 4.31 39.26
C PHE A 33 1.91 5.80 39.36
N PRO A 34 1.72 6.36 40.57
CA PRO A 34 1.59 7.79 40.78
C PRO A 34 2.96 8.39 41.20
N SER A 35 3.84 8.71 40.25
CA SER A 35 4.98 9.61 40.52
C SER A 35 5.50 10.34 39.26
N ASN A 36 5.66 11.66 39.42
CA ASN A 36 5.50 12.70 38.39
C ASN A 36 6.72 13.01 37.49
N HIS A 37 7.46 12.03 36.97
CA HIS A 37 8.46 12.33 35.93
C HIS A 37 8.66 11.22 34.89
N HIS A 38 8.44 9.96 35.24
CA HIS A 38 8.44 8.87 34.26
C HIS A 38 7.18 8.84 33.38
N TYR A 39 6.07 9.42 33.84
CA TYR A 39 4.83 9.49 33.07
C TYR A 39 5.02 10.18 31.71
N ILE A 40 5.73 11.31 31.68
CA ILE A 40 5.92 12.12 30.46
C ILE A 40 6.70 11.33 29.40
N ILE A 41 7.76 10.62 29.82
CA ILE A 41 8.62 9.84 28.90
C ILE A 41 7.85 8.65 28.31
N ILE A 42 7.06 7.95 29.13
CA ILE A 42 6.25 6.81 28.68
C ILE A 42 5.15 7.29 27.73
N THR A 43 4.45 8.39 28.04
CA THR A 43 3.41 8.92 27.15
C THR A 43 3.96 9.37 25.79
N ASN A 44 5.15 9.97 25.76
CA ASN A 44 5.79 10.41 24.51
C ASN A 44 6.30 9.22 23.68
N ALA A 45 6.86 8.19 24.31
CA ALA A 45 7.27 6.98 23.60
C ALA A 45 6.08 6.18 23.07
N VAL A 46 4.95 6.17 23.78
CA VAL A 46 3.73 5.49 23.33
C VAL A 46 3.01 6.30 22.25
N SER A 47 3.05 7.64 22.28
CA SER A 47 2.49 8.46 21.21
C SER A 47 3.29 8.36 19.91
N THR A 48 4.62 8.29 19.96
CA THR A 48 5.45 8.03 18.77
C THR A 48 5.21 6.62 18.23
N LEU A 49 5.19 5.60 19.10
CA LEU A 49 4.90 4.22 18.67
C LEU A 49 3.50 4.07 18.09
N THR A 50 2.48 4.76 18.62
CA THR A 50 1.12 4.71 18.06
C THR A 50 0.99 5.48 16.75
N SER A 51 1.70 6.60 16.59
CA SER A 51 1.81 7.30 15.30
C SER A 51 2.51 6.44 14.24
N ASP A 52 3.62 5.79 14.60
CA ASP A 52 4.40 4.93 13.71
C ASP A 52 3.62 3.65 13.38
N PHE A 53 2.92 3.05 14.34
CA PHE A 53 2.02 1.92 14.07
C PHE A 53 0.77 2.32 13.27
N CYS A 54 0.25 3.54 13.42
CA CYS A 54 -0.86 4.04 12.61
C CYS A 54 -0.41 4.29 11.16
N SER A 55 0.80 4.84 10.98
CA SER A 55 1.48 4.97 9.69
C SER A 55 1.75 3.59 9.04
N MET A 56 2.15 2.61 9.84
CA MET A 56 2.42 1.24 9.37
C MET A 56 1.16 0.41 9.08
N MET A 57 0.02 0.70 9.74
CA MET A 57 -1.26 -0.01 9.55
C MET A 57 -2.06 0.46 8.32
N ALA A 58 -1.64 1.55 7.66
CA ALA A 58 -2.30 2.13 6.50
C ALA A 58 -1.51 1.96 5.18
N GLN A 59 -0.57 1.00 5.11
CA GLN A 59 0.10 0.71 3.84
C GLN A 59 -0.93 0.26 2.79
N THR A 60 -1.17 1.16 1.84
CA THR A 60 -2.08 0.95 0.74
C THR A 60 -1.42 0.00 -0.25
N ARG A 61 -2.07 -1.14 -0.48
CA ARG A 61 -1.58 -2.17 -1.39
C ARG A 61 -1.94 -1.81 -2.81
N VAL A 62 -0.92 -1.63 -3.63
CA VAL A 62 -1.03 -1.33 -5.04
C VAL A 62 -0.55 -2.53 -5.86
N LEU A 63 -1.36 -2.95 -6.82
CA LEU A 63 -1.10 -4.06 -7.71
C LEU A 63 -1.04 -3.52 -9.14
N ILE A 64 0.13 -3.60 -9.77
CA ILE A 64 0.35 -3.19 -11.15
C ILE A 64 0.25 -4.42 -12.04
N LYS A 65 -0.78 -4.48 -12.88
CA LYS A 65 -0.96 -5.52 -13.88
C LYS A 65 -0.42 -5.03 -15.22
N TYR A 66 0.50 -5.77 -15.84
CA TYR A 66 1.17 -5.30 -17.06
C TYR A 66 1.19 -6.33 -18.18
N GLY A 67 0.94 -5.83 -19.38
CA GLY A 67 0.86 -6.59 -20.61
C GLY A 67 2.21 -6.79 -21.31
N PRO A 68 2.30 -7.75 -22.25
CA PRO A 68 3.45 -7.83 -23.12
C PRO A 68 3.45 -6.63 -24.07
N TYR A 69 4.63 -6.09 -24.36
CA TYR A 69 4.79 -4.98 -25.30
C TYR A 69 5.90 -5.26 -26.30
N LYS A 70 5.84 -4.57 -27.44
CA LYS A 70 6.87 -4.69 -28.47
C LYS A 70 8.14 -3.98 -28.01
N ASN A 71 9.21 -4.74 -27.85
CA ASN A 71 10.56 -4.26 -27.60
C ASN A 71 11.46 -4.62 -28.81
N PHE A 72 12.78 -4.39 -28.68
CA PHE A 72 13.74 -4.72 -29.75
C PHE A 72 13.86 -6.23 -30.01
N SER A 73 13.63 -7.06 -29.00
CA SER A 73 13.77 -8.52 -29.02
C SER A 73 12.50 -9.27 -29.43
N GLY A 74 11.33 -8.62 -29.43
CA GLY A 74 10.05 -9.26 -29.73
C GLY A 74 8.86 -8.64 -28.99
N VAL A 75 7.81 -9.44 -28.75
CA VAL A 75 6.66 -9.07 -27.91
C VAL A 75 6.74 -9.92 -26.64
N GLU A 76 7.20 -9.32 -25.56
CA GLU A 76 7.46 -10.03 -24.29
C GLU A 76 6.97 -9.21 -23.09
N HIS A 77 6.75 -9.90 -21.97
CA HIS A 77 6.50 -9.28 -20.67
C HIS A 77 7.82 -8.80 -20.08
N LYS A 78 8.01 -7.49 -20.05
CA LYS A 78 9.18 -6.87 -19.43
C LYS A 78 8.77 -5.88 -18.34
N THR A 79 9.51 -5.89 -17.24
CA THR A 79 9.33 -4.99 -16.10
C THR A 79 10.12 -3.69 -16.22
N GLU A 80 10.97 -3.55 -17.24
CA GLU A 80 11.89 -2.41 -17.41
C GLU A 80 11.15 -1.06 -17.42
N ARG A 81 9.94 -1.00 -18.00
CA ARG A 81 9.09 0.20 -18.00
C ARG A 81 8.23 0.36 -16.76
N THR A 82 7.78 -0.74 -16.14
CA THR A 82 6.97 -0.66 -14.91
C THR A 82 7.82 -0.35 -13.68
N LYS A 83 9.15 -0.54 -13.77
CA LYS A 83 10.09 -0.30 -12.67
C LYS A 83 10.10 1.15 -12.19
N GLY A 84 9.93 2.11 -13.09
CA GLY A 84 9.83 3.53 -12.71
C GLY A 84 8.60 3.77 -11.84
N LEU A 85 7.43 3.30 -12.28
CA LEU A 85 6.18 3.41 -11.53
C LEU A 85 6.25 2.66 -10.18
N GLU A 86 6.85 1.47 -10.16
CA GLU A 86 7.05 0.68 -8.93
C GLU A 86 7.93 1.43 -7.92
N THR A 87 9.06 1.98 -8.38
CA THR A 87 10.01 2.73 -7.54
C THR A 87 9.36 4.01 -7.02
N PHE A 88 8.68 4.75 -7.90
CA PHE A 88 7.97 5.98 -7.54
C PHE A 88 6.95 5.76 -6.41
N LEU A 89 6.09 4.75 -6.55
CA LEU A 89 5.08 4.43 -5.55
C LEU A 89 5.69 3.86 -4.26
N THR A 90 6.74 3.06 -4.38
CA THR A 90 7.46 2.52 -3.21
C THR A 90 8.15 3.63 -2.41
N ASN A 91 8.73 4.62 -3.08
CA ASN A 91 9.36 5.78 -2.43
C ASN A 91 8.34 6.62 -1.65
N LEU A 92 7.08 6.63 -2.08
CA LEU A 92 5.98 7.29 -1.37
C LEU A 92 5.40 6.46 -0.21
N GLY A 93 5.91 5.24 0.02
CA GLY A 93 5.51 4.36 1.12
C GLY A 93 4.37 3.39 0.79
N TYR A 94 3.96 3.29 -0.49
CA TYR A 94 2.97 2.30 -0.93
C TYR A 94 3.58 0.89 -1.02
N SER A 95 2.77 -0.14 -0.75
CA SER A 95 3.19 -1.53 -0.93
C SER A 95 2.82 -1.98 -2.35
N VAL A 96 3.81 -2.02 -3.25
CA VAL A 96 3.61 -2.28 -4.68
C VAL A 96 3.94 -3.73 -5.03
N SER A 97 3.13 -4.35 -5.88
CA SER A 97 3.39 -5.66 -6.48
C SER A 97 3.06 -5.64 -7.97
N THR A 98 3.82 -6.37 -8.79
CA THR A 98 3.63 -6.41 -10.25
C THR A 98 3.16 -7.80 -10.70
N HIS A 99 2.19 -7.88 -11.62
CA HIS A 99 1.64 -9.12 -12.15
C HIS A 99 1.51 -9.06 -13.68
N PRO A 100 2.03 -10.04 -14.43
CA PRO A 100 1.87 -10.08 -15.88
C PRO A 100 0.45 -10.49 -16.30
N ILE A 101 -0.10 -9.82 -17.31
CA ILE A 101 -1.41 -10.13 -17.93
C ILE A 101 -1.23 -10.41 -19.43
N PRO A 102 -2.10 -11.22 -20.07
CA PRO A 102 -1.97 -11.54 -21.50
C PRO A 102 -2.38 -10.38 -22.44
N ILE A 103 -2.92 -9.29 -21.91
CA ILE A 103 -3.44 -8.16 -22.70
C ILE A 103 -2.28 -7.29 -23.17
N ARG A 104 -2.11 -7.12 -24.48
CA ARG A 104 -0.96 -6.42 -25.08
C ARG A 104 -1.00 -4.90 -24.84
N ASN A 105 0.18 -4.33 -24.57
CA ASN A 105 0.43 -2.89 -24.40
C ASN A 105 -0.37 -2.20 -23.27
N VAL A 106 -1.00 -2.94 -22.37
CA VAL A 106 -1.81 -2.38 -21.28
C VAL A 106 -1.03 -2.43 -19.97
N CYS A 107 -1.13 -1.36 -19.18
CA CYS A 107 -0.71 -1.31 -17.79
C CYS A 107 -1.90 -0.84 -16.95
N GLU A 108 -2.34 -1.66 -16.00
CA GLU A 108 -3.41 -1.32 -15.07
C GLU A 108 -2.86 -1.21 -13.65
N VAL A 109 -3.34 -0.22 -12.89
CA VAL A 109 -3.02 -0.06 -11.48
C VAL A 109 -4.27 -0.34 -10.67
N HIS A 110 -4.15 -1.27 -9.72
CA HIS A 110 -5.22 -1.74 -8.87
C HIS A 110 -4.90 -1.40 -7.41
N VAL A 111 -5.86 -0.87 -6.66
CA VAL A 111 -5.76 -0.61 -5.22
C VAL A 111 -6.80 -1.47 -4.53
N TYR A 112 -6.39 -2.37 -3.63
CA TYR A 112 -7.30 -3.33 -2.98
C TYR A 112 -8.26 -4.05 -3.96
N ASP A 113 -7.74 -4.52 -5.11
CA ASP A 113 -8.49 -5.15 -6.22
C ASP A 113 -9.41 -4.24 -7.05
N LEU A 114 -9.43 -2.94 -6.79
CA LEU A 114 -10.15 -1.95 -7.59
C LEU A 114 -9.22 -1.32 -8.63
N LYS A 115 -9.56 -1.42 -9.91
CA LYS A 115 -8.82 -0.72 -10.97
C LYS A 115 -9.00 0.79 -10.83
N VAL A 116 -7.93 1.50 -10.52
CA VAL A 116 -7.93 2.96 -10.31
C VAL A 116 -7.37 3.73 -11.51
N PHE A 117 -6.48 3.10 -12.27
CA PHE A 117 -5.79 3.72 -13.39
C PHE A 117 -5.44 2.68 -14.45
N GLU A 118 -5.42 3.13 -15.71
CA GLU A 118 -5.05 2.33 -16.87
C GLU A 118 -4.29 3.22 -17.85
N CYS A 119 -3.16 2.73 -18.37
CA CYS A 119 -2.39 3.42 -19.40
C CYS A 119 -1.75 2.45 -20.38
N ASP A 120 -1.27 2.98 -21.51
CA ASP A 120 -0.43 2.21 -22.43
C ASP A 120 0.99 2.09 -21.83
N ILE A 121 1.47 0.86 -21.65
CA ILE A 121 2.80 0.58 -21.10
C ILE A 121 3.93 1.19 -21.93
N ARG A 122 3.69 1.53 -23.21
CA ARG A 122 4.68 2.17 -24.09
C ARG A 122 4.85 3.65 -23.82
N ASN A 123 3.89 4.28 -23.15
CA ASN A 123 3.95 5.68 -22.78
C ASN A 123 4.74 5.89 -21.48
N LEU A 124 4.91 4.83 -20.67
CA LEU A 124 5.77 4.87 -19.49
C LEU A 124 7.24 5.03 -19.89
N GLN A 125 7.96 5.90 -19.17
CA GLN A 125 9.38 6.08 -19.39
C GLN A 125 10.18 4.82 -19.02
N PHE A 126 11.23 4.57 -19.79
CA PHE A 126 12.08 3.41 -19.62
C PHE A 126 13.19 3.68 -18.60
N GLY A 127 13.32 2.83 -17.58
CA GLY A 127 14.53 2.78 -16.74
C GLY A 127 14.78 3.97 -15.82
N GLY A 128 13.78 4.82 -15.58
CA GLY A 128 13.85 5.93 -14.63
C GLY A 128 13.32 5.60 -13.24
N ASP A 129 13.32 6.60 -12.37
CA ASP A 129 12.69 6.63 -11.03
C ASP A 129 11.19 6.95 -11.06
N GLY A 130 10.67 7.35 -12.22
CA GLY A 130 9.27 7.71 -12.43
C GLY A 130 8.91 9.13 -11.97
N GLU A 131 9.87 9.91 -11.46
CA GLU A 131 9.59 11.24 -10.88
C GLU A 131 9.28 12.29 -11.96
N LEU A 132 9.86 12.14 -13.15
CA LEU A 132 9.63 13.01 -14.31
C LEU A 132 8.54 12.51 -15.27
N ASP A 133 7.84 11.42 -14.91
CA ASP A 133 6.80 10.82 -15.75
C ASP A 133 5.42 11.32 -15.33
N ASP A 134 4.76 12.07 -16.22
CA ASP A 134 3.42 12.61 -15.99
C ASP A 134 2.40 11.50 -15.66
N LEU A 135 2.56 10.31 -16.24
CA LEU A 135 1.67 9.17 -15.97
C LEU A 135 1.84 8.63 -14.55
N CYS A 136 3.05 8.72 -13.98
CA CYS A 136 3.29 8.33 -12.59
C CYS A 136 2.57 9.28 -11.62
N HIS A 137 2.61 10.59 -11.90
CA HIS A 137 1.87 11.60 -11.14
C HIS A 137 0.35 11.44 -11.29
N GLU A 138 -0.13 11.11 -12.48
CA GLU A 138 -1.56 10.85 -12.71
C GLU A 138 -2.03 9.61 -11.93
N ALA A 139 -1.27 8.51 -11.99
CA ALA A 139 -1.56 7.31 -11.22
C ALA A 139 -1.62 7.60 -9.71
N LEU A 140 -0.68 8.40 -9.20
CA LEU A 140 -0.66 8.80 -7.79
C LEU A 140 -1.89 9.61 -7.40
N ARG A 141 -2.33 10.55 -8.24
CA ARG A 141 -3.56 11.32 -7.98
C ARG A 141 -4.75 10.37 -7.85
N LYS A 142 -4.92 9.44 -8.80
CA LYS A 142 -6.01 8.45 -8.76
C LYS A 142 -5.96 7.56 -7.52
N ILE A 143 -4.77 7.11 -7.11
CA ILE A 143 -4.61 6.33 -5.88
C ILE A 143 -5.00 7.18 -4.67
N THR A 144 -4.55 8.43 -4.62
CA THR A 144 -4.83 9.36 -3.50
C THR A 144 -6.32 9.68 -3.40
N ASP A 145 -7.00 9.90 -4.53
CA ASP A 145 -8.44 10.14 -4.60
C ASP A 145 -9.24 8.96 -4.00
N VAL A 146 -8.80 7.73 -4.24
CA VAL A 146 -9.45 6.52 -3.72
C VAL A 146 -9.09 6.25 -2.26
N THR A 147 -7.89 6.64 -1.83
CA THR A 147 -7.37 6.33 -0.49
C THR A 147 -7.78 7.38 0.55
N SER A 148 -8.08 8.61 0.13
CA SER A 148 -8.57 9.67 1.02
C SER A 148 -10.10 9.62 1.16
N PRO A 149 -10.66 9.53 2.39
CA PRO A 149 -12.11 9.40 2.60
C PRO A 149 -12.90 10.72 2.40
N SER A 150 -12.39 11.69 1.65
CA SER A 150 -13.01 13.02 1.54
C SER A 150 -13.17 13.48 0.08
N SER A 151 -14.18 12.94 -0.59
CA SER A 151 -15.06 13.71 -1.50
C SER A 151 -16.04 12.76 -2.19
N ASN A 152 -17.09 12.38 -1.47
CA ASN A 152 -18.35 12.10 -2.17
C ASN A 152 -18.98 13.46 -2.52
N PRO A 153 -19.37 13.69 -3.79
CA PRO A 153 -20.20 14.85 -4.16
C PRO A 153 -21.59 14.78 -3.53
#